data_AF-A0A0D6PHU5-F1
#
_entry.id   AF-A0A0D6PHU5-F1
#
_cell.length_a   1.000
_cell.length_b   1.000
_cell.length_c   1.000
_cell.angle_alpha   90.00
_cell.angle_beta   90.00
_cell.angle_gamma   90.00
#
_symmetry.space_group_name_H-M   'P 1'
#
loop_
_entity.id
_entity.type
_entity.pdbx_description
1 polymer ?
#
loop_
_entity_poly.entity_id
_entity_poly.type
_entity_poly.pdbx_seq_one_letter_code
_entity_poly.pdbx_strand_id
1 'polypeptide(L)'
;MNRRLKAWIYTFLSQVKWLLVVPVAVGLGRLRTQKQIISAWPQGEIKLGPRLVLFIHFDRGGAVRPQVLHYIQEFKANGREVVFVTNSGKLRPEALAELQAHCAAVLVRRNVGYDFGAWADALQHLGLPRADTQEVILANDSVFGPLLPLGNVLLQIDYDKADVWGLTESWQVRYHLQSFFLAFGPAALRAAGFRAFWANVRPVPMKTYIVKRYEVGVTQAMMRAGLRCAALWNYEALTAMAGRDALSRLLEEDETDLGKVDPLYAMRRKQLLHIRERMAERVALNPTSDLWRQLLLAGFPFIKRELLRDNPSRVQDVGDWAELVRETLGADPEPIRRELRLMLKGKAP
;
A
#
# COMPACT_ATOMS: atom_id res chain seq x y z
N MET A 1 1.80 0.91 38.43
CA MET A 1 1.63 -0.28 37.54
C MET A 1 2.82 -0.38 36.58
N ASN A 2 3.65 -1.43 36.74
CA ASN A 2 4.94 -1.60 36.07
C ASN A 2 4.78 -1.66 34.52
N ARG A 3 5.58 -0.90 33.76
CA ARG A 3 5.54 -0.89 32.27
C ARG A 3 5.66 -2.31 31.67
N ARG A 4 6.42 -3.19 32.33
CA ARG A 4 6.57 -4.60 31.93
C ARG A 4 5.28 -5.42 32.12
N LEU A 5 4.52 -5.16 33.18
CA LEU A 5 3.25 -5.83 33.45
C LEU A 5 2.15 -5.41 32.46
N LYS A 6 2.11 -4.12 32.10
CA LYS A 6 1.22 -3.63 31.02
C LYS A 6 1.55 -4.25 29.66
N ALA A 7 2.84 -4.35 29.31
CA ALA A 7 3.28 -4.99 28.08
C ALA A 7 2.90 -6.47 28.06
N TRP A 8 3.15 -7.20 29.15
CA TRP A 8 2.81 -8.62 29.26
C TRP A 8 1.30 -8.87 29.17
N ILE A 9 0.47 -8.09 29.89
CA ILE A 9 -1.00 -8.19 29.82
C ILE A 9 -1.48 -7.90 28.39
N TYR A 10 -0.91 -6.90 27.71
CA TYR A 10 -1.27 -6.58 26.33
C TYR A 10 -0.90 -7.71 25.35
N THR A 11 0.29 -8.28 25.49
CA THR A 11 0.73 -9.43 24.69
C THR A 11 -0.14 -10.66 24.94
N PHE A 12 -0.43 -10.97 26.21
CA PHE A 12 -1.29 -12.09 26.61
C PHE A 12 -2.72 -11.93 26.09
N LEU A 13 -3.34 -10.77 26.26
CA LEU A 13 -4.67 -10.48 25.71
C LEU A 13 -4.69 -10.54 24.18
N SER A 14 -3.61 -10.15 23.49
CA SER A 14 -3.49 -10.32 22.05
C SER A 14 -3.41 -11.79 21.62
N GLN A 15 -2.69 -12.62 22.39
CA GLN A 15 -2.53 -14.06 22.15
C GLN A 15 -3.83 -14.84 22.42
N VAL A 16 -4.60 -14.44 23.43
CA VAL A 16 -5.94 -15.00 23.69
C VAL A 16 -6.92 -14.61 22.57
N LYS A 17 -6.85 -13.35 22.09
CA LYS A 17 -7.63 -12.90 20.93
C LYS A 17 -7.28 -13.71 19.66
N TRP A 18 -6.02 -14.09 19.50
CA TRP A 18 -5.55 -14.98 18.44
C TRP A 18 -6.16 -16.38 18.50
N LEU A 19 -6.18 -17.01 19.68
CA LEU A 19 -6.60 -18.40 19.85
C LEU A 19 -8.13 -18.58 19.74
N LEU A 20 -8.92 -17.56 20.07
CA LEU A 20 -10.38 -17.65 20.03
C LEU A 20 -10.99 -16.93 18.83
N VAL A 21 -10.56 -15.71 18.53
CA VAL A 21 -11.24 -14.87 17.53
C VAL A 21 -10.86 -15.25 16.11
N VAL A 22 -9.60 -15.63 15.86
CA VAL A 22 -9.16 -15.99 14.51
C VAL A 22 -9.79 -17.30 14.03
N PRO A 23 -9.80 -18.41 14.82
CA PRO A 23 -10.48 -19.64 14.39
C PRO A 23 -11.98 -19.45 14.18
N VAL A 24 -12.65 -18.67 15.02
CA VAL A 24 -14.08 -18.36 14.86
C VAL A 24 -14.32 -17.47 13.62
N ALA A 25 -13.51 -16.44 13.39
CA ALA A 25 -13.61 -15.60 12.20
C ALA A 25 -13.32 -16.38 10.92
N VAL A 26 -12.35 -17.30 10.95
CA VAL A 26 -12.04 -18.24 9.85
C VAL A 26 -13.20 -19.22 9.64
N GLY A 27 -13.79 -19.75 10.71
CA GLY A 27 -14.97 -20.63 10.68
C GLY A 27 -16.19 -19.93 10.07
N LEU A 28 -16.49 -18.71 10.49
CA LEU A 28 -17.54 -17.86 9.88
C LEU A 28 -17.21 -17.52 8.42
N GLY A 29 -15.94 -17.35 8.09
CA GLY A 29 -15.47 -17.17 6.71
C GLY A 29 -15.71 -18.40 5.81
N ARG A 30 -15.77 -19.61 6.38
CA ARG A 30 -16.13 -20.84 5.63
C ARG A 30 -17.62 -20.94 5.30
N LEU A 31 -18.48 -20.29 6.10
CA LEU A 31 -19.94 -20.30 5.92
C LEU A 31 -20.44 -19.21 4.96
N ARG A 32 -19.59 -18.24 4.60
CA ARG A 32 -19.96 -17.16 3.67
C ARG A 32 -19.77 -17.59 2.22
N THR A 33 -20.78 -17.29 1.39
CA THR A 33 -20.73 -17.52 -0.06
C THR A 33 -19.55 -16.77 -0.70
N GLN A 34 -18.80 -17.45 -1.56
CA GLN A 34 -17.64 -16.87 -2.27
C GLN A 34 -18.02 -15.77 -3.28
N LYS A 35 -19.31 -15.64 -3.64
CA LYS A 35 -19.77 -14.62 -4.59
C LYS A 35 -19.98 -13.26 -3.90
N GLN A 36 -18.90 -12.48 -3.78
CA GLN A 36 -19.00 -11.08 -3.34
C GLN A 36 -19.16 -10.10 -4.50
N ILE A 37 -18.91 -10.53 -5.73
CA ILE A 37 -19.15 -9.74 -6.95
C ILE A 37 -20.66 -9.60 -7.16
N ILE A 38 -21.13 -8.35 -7.18
CA ILE A 38 -22.51 -7.93 -7.38
C ILE A 38 -22.77 -7.76 -8.88
N SER A 39 -21.87 -7.10 -9.58
CA SER A 39 -21.95 -6.88 -11.02
C SER A 39 -20.56 -6.78 -11.65
N ALA A 40 -20.49 -7.07 -12.94
CA ALA A 40 -19.29 -6.99 -13.75
C ALA A 40 -19.60 -6.28 -15.08
N TRP A 41 -18.60 -5.59 -15.61
CA TRP A 41 -18.59 -5.07 -16.97
C TRP A 41 -17.25 -5.42 -17.63
N PRO A 42 -17.22 -5.81 -18.92
CA PRO A 42 -18.38 -6.12 -19.77
C PRO A 42 -19.18 -7.32 -19.24
N GLN A 43 -20.41 -7.49 -19.73
CA GLN A 43 -21.18 -8.71 -19.47
C GLN A 43 -20.60 -9.85 -20.32
N GLY A 44 -20.37 -11.01 -19.71
CA GLY A 44 -19.85 -12.19 -20.41
C GLY A 44 -18.33 -12.34 -20.31
N GLU A 45 -17.71 -12.85 -21.39
CA GLU A 45 -16.28 -13.16 -21.42
C GLU A 45 -15.43 -11.88 -21.43
N ILE A 46 -14.50 -11.79 -20.49
CA ILE A 46 -13.54 -10.69 -20.39
C ILE A 46 -12.23 -11.14 -21.05
N LYS A 47 -11.99 -10.60 -22.25
CA LYS A 47 -10.71 -10.71 -22.95
C LYS A 47 -9.70 -9.82 -22.25
N LEU A 48 -8.61 -10.42 -21.81
CA LEU A 48 -7.54 -9.77 -21.07
C LEU A 48 -6.22 -10.06 -21.77
N GLY A 49 -5.39 -9.05 -21.91
CA GLY A 49 -4.02 -9.15 -22.36
C GLY A 49 -3.08 -9.78 -21.31
N PRO A 50 -1.79 -9.92 -21.64
CA PRO A 50 -0.83 -10.65 -20.82
C PRO A 50 -0.34 -9.88 -19.58
N ARG A 51 -0.51 -8.55 -19.53
CA ARG A 51 -0.05 -7.71 -18.42
C ARG A 51 -1.22 -6.96 -17.79
N LEU A 52 -1.50 -7.30 -16.54
CA LEU A 52 -2.75 -6.94 -15.88
C LEU A 52 -2.52 -6.17 -14.58
N VAL A 53 -3.43 -5.25 -14.28
CA VAL A 53 -3.50 -4.56 -13.00
C VAL A 53 -4.87 -4.85 -12.38
N LEU A 54 -4.89 -5.49 -11.21
CA LEU A 54 -6.07 -5.60 -10.37
C LEU A 54 -6.08 -4.44 -9.38
N PHE A 55 -6.83 -3.39 -9.73
CA PHE A 55 -6.86 -2.14 -8.96
C PHE A 55 -8.04 -2.13 -8.00
N ILE A 56 -7.78 -2.10 -6.68
CA ILE A 56 -8.83 -2.07 -5.66
C ILE A 56 -9.17 -0.65 -5.27
N HIS A 57 -10.46 -0.39 -5.19
CA HIS A 57 -11.02 0.90 -4.82
C HIS A 57 -12.07 0.76 -3.72
N PHE A 58 -12.14 1.77 -2.86
CA PHE A 58 -13.28 1.96 -1.97
C PHE A 58 -13.68 3.43 -1.83
N ASP A 59 -14.96 3.69 -2.09
CA ASP A 59 -15.65 4.94 -1.76
C ASP A 59 -17.05 4.65 -1.21
N ARG A 60 -17.48 5.31 -0.13
CA ARG A 60 -18.79 5.06 0.48
C ARG A 60 -19.96 5.41 -0.45
N GLY A 61 -19.80 6.42 -1.31
CA GLY A 61 -20.80 6.90 -2.24
C GLY A 61 -20.70 6.29 -3.64
N GLY A 62 -19.71 5.43 -3.90
CA GLY A 62 -19.43 4.90 -5.23
C GLY A 62 -18.83 5.93 -6.20
N ALA A 63 -18.28 7.03 -5.69
CA ALA A 63 -17.52 7.98 -6.49
C ALA A 63 -16.14 7.41 -6.83
N VAL A 64 -15.54 7.88 -7.92
CA VAL A 64 -14.11 7.64 -8.21
C VAL A 64 -13.44 9.00 -8.26
N ARG A 65 -12.33 9.15 -7.52
CA ARG A 65 -11.63 10.43 -7.41
C ARG A 65 -10.78 10.66 -8.67
N PRO A 66 -10.60 11.92 -9.12
CA PRO A 66 -9.78 12.22 -10.29
C PRO A 66 -8.36 11.64 -10.22
N GLN A 67 -7.71 11.65 -9.04
CA GLN A 67 -6.39 11.03 -8.88
C GLN A 67 -6.39 9.52 -9.08
N VAL A 68 -7.47 8.84 -8.70
CA VAL A 68 -7.61 7.39 -8.94
C VAL A 68 -7.76 7.10 -10.44
N LEU A 69 -8.54 7.92 -11.16
CA LEU A 69 -8.63 7.82 -12.62
C LEU A 69 -7.28 8.10 -13.28
N HIS A 70 -6.55 9.12 -12.83
CA HIS A 70 -5.19 9.40 -13.31
C HIS A 70 -4.25 8.20 -13.09
N TYR A 71 -4.28 7.56 -11.92
CA TYR A 71 -3.47 6.38 -11.65
C TYR A 71 -3.81 5.20 -12.59
N ILE A 72 -5.09 4.98 -12.88
CA ILE A 72 -5.54 3.95 -13.83
C ILE A 72 -5.06 4.27 -15.26
N GLN A 73 -5.17 5.54 -15.67
CA GLN A 73 -4.73 6.01 -16.98
C GLN A 73 -3.23 5.81 -17.15
N GLU A 74 -2.42 6.05 -16.12
CA GLU A 74 -0.97 5.81 -16.13
C GLU A 74 -0.64 4.32 -16.37
N PHE A 75 -1.36 3.38 -15.76
CA PHE A 75 -1.18 1.95 -16.06
C PHE A 75 -1.51 1.63 -17.51
N LYS A 76 -2.65 2.12 -18.02
CA LYS A 76 -3.08 1.93 -19.41
C LYS A 76 -2.06 2.49 -20.40
N ALA A 77 -1.58 3.71 -20.16
CA ALA A 77 -0.58 4.38 -20.99
C ALA A 77 0.74 3.60 -21.04
N ASN A 78 1.04 2.83 -19.99
CA ASN A 78 2.22 1.97 -19.91
C ASN A 78 1.93 0.50 -20.29
N GLY A 79 0.86 0.24 -21.04
CA GLY A 79 0.60 -1.06 -21.64
C GLY A 79 0.13 -2.15 -20.66
N ARG A 80 -0.48 -1.77 -19.53
CA ARG A 80 -1.15 -2.71 -18.63
C ARG A 80 -2.66 -2.54 -18.73
N GLU A 81 -3.37 -3.64 -18.90
CA GLU A 81 -4.82 -3.62 -18.84
C GLU A 81 -5.29 -3.62 -17.39
N VAL A 82 -6.16 -2.66 -17.06
CA VAL A 82 -6.66 -2.50 -15.70
C VAL A 82 -8.01 -3.20 -15.58
N VAL A 83 -8.11 -4.09 -14.59
CA VAL A 83 -9.38 -4.52 -14.02
C VAL A 83 -9.62 -3.74 -12.75
N PHE A 84 -10.61 -2.86 -12.78
CA PHE A 84 -10.99 -2.06 -11.63
C PHE A 84 -11.97 -2.82 -10.76
N VAL A 85 -11.67 -2.97 -9.47
CA VAL A 85 -12.49 -3.71 -8.52
C VAL A 85 -12.87 -2.79 -7.37
N THR A 86 -14.15 -2.53 -7.21
CA THR A 86 -14.64 -1.62 -6.17
C THR A 86 -15.38 -2.34 -5.07
N ASN A 87 -14.99 -2.07 -3.81
CA ASN A 87 -15.67 -2.55 -2.61
C ASN A 87 -16.82 -1.63 -2.16
N SER A 88 -17.19 -0.64 -2.97
CA SER A 88 -18.24 0.33 -2.67
C SER A 88 -19.66 -0.26 -2.64
N GLY A 89 -19.86 -1.47 -3.19
CA GLY A 89 -21.18 -2.07 -3.40
C GLY A 89 -21.98 -1.46 -4.56
N LYS A 90 -21.58 -0.29 -5.04
CA LYS A 90 -22.15 0.44 -6.17
C LYS A 90 -21.13 1.43 -6.75
N LEU A 91 -21.38 1.86 -7.98
CA LEU A 91 -20.72 3.01 -8.60
C LEU A 91 -21.76 4.02 -9.04
N ARG A 92 -21.39 5.29 -9.02
CA ARG A 92 -22.21 6.32 -9.67
C ARG A 92 -22.13 6.15 -11.20
N PRO A 93 -23.18 6.50 -11.97
CA PRO A 93 -23.18 6.34 -13.42
C PRO A 93 -22.00 7.04 -14.10
N GLU A 94 -21.68 8.26 -13.68
CA GLU A 94 -20.57 9.04 -14.21
C GLU A 94 -19.22 8.36 -13.94
N ALA A 95 -19.04 7.78 -12.75
CA ALA A 95 -17.82 7.06 -12.41
C ALA A 95 -17.69 5.77 -13.21
N LEU A 96 -18.80 5.06 -13.45
CA LEU A 96 -18.79 3.86 -14.28
C LEU A 96 -18.40 4.19 -15.74
N ALA A 97 -18.98 5.25 -16.32
CA ALA A 97 -18.68 5.67 -17.69
C ALA A 97 -17.19 5.99 -17.88
N GLU A 98 -16.59 6.74 -16.95
CA GLU A 98 -15.16 7.04 -16.95
C GLU A 98 -14.31 5.78 -16.85
N LEU A 99 -14.66 4.86 -15.93
CA LEU A 99 -13.93 3.60 -15.78
C LEU A 99 -14.01 2.74 -17.05
N GLN A 100 -15.16 2.70 -17.73
CA GLN A 100 -15.33 1.94 -18.98
C GLN A 100 -14.45 2.46 -20.12
N ALA A 101 -14.10 3.75 -20.13
CA ALA A 101 -13.18 4.31 -21.12
C ALA A 101 -11.71 3.88 -20.89
N HIS A 102 -11.35 3.55 -19.65
CA HIS A 102 -9.96 3.33 -19.25
C HIS A 102 -9.63 1.91 -18.77
N CYS A 103 -10.62 1.10 -18.38
CA CYS A 103 -10.43 -0.24 -17.86
C CYS A 103 -10.85 -1.30 -18.87
N ALA A 104 -10.19 -2.46 -18.83
CA ALA A 104 -10.62 -3.65 -19.58
C ALA A 104 -11.86 -4.30 -18.92
N ALA A 105 -11.98 -4.17 -17.60
CA ALA A 105 -13.16 -4.61 -16.87
C ALA A 105 -13.38 -3.83 -15.57
N VAL A 106 -14.63 -3.84 -15.10
CA VAL A 106 -15.06 -3.24 -13.84
C VAL A 106 -15.85 -4.27 -13.03
N LEU A 107 -15.40 -4.58 -11.82
CA LEU A 107 -16.07 -5.50 -10.90
C LEU A 107 -16.58 -4.72 -9.68
N VAL A 108 -17.89 -4.75 -9.45
CA VAL A 108 -18.51 -4.16 -8.25
C VAL A 108 -18.73 -5.25 -7.22
N ARG A 109 -18.17 -5.08 -6.02
CA ARG A 109 -18.22 -6.06 -4.93
C ARG A 109 -18.85 -5.49 -3.67
N ARG A 110 -19.36 -6.38 -2.83
CA ARG A 110 -19.67 -6.08 -1.42
C ARG A 110 -18.38 -5.79 -0.65
N ASN A 111 -18.44 -4.91 0.35
CA ASN A 111 -17.29 -4.59 1.21
C ASN A 111 -17.00 -5.69 2.25
N VAL A 112 -16.61 -6.88 1.79
CA VAL A 112 -16.26 -8.02 2.64
C VAL A 112 -14.88 -8.57 2.24
N GLY A 113 -14.02 -8.79 3.24
CA GLY A 113 -12.65 -9.29 3.03
C GLY A 113 -11.63 -8.24 2.59
N TYR A 114 -12.05 -6.97 2.43
CA TYR A 114 -11.20 -5.84 2.03
C TYR A 114 -10.40 -6.15 0.75
N ASP A 115 -9.21 -5.57 0.61
CA ASP A 115 -8.42 -5.62 -0.62
C ASP A 115 -7.96 -7.04 -0.96
N PHE A 116 -7.48 -7.80 0.02
CA PHE A 116 -7.09 -9.19 -0.20
C PHE A 116 -8.25 -10.07 -0.66
N GLY A 117 -9.45 -9.89 -0.08
CA GLY A 117 -10.65 -10.55 -0.57
C GLY A 117 -11.02 -10.10 -1.99
N ALA A 118 -10.84 -8.82 -2.31
CA ALA A 118 -11.12 -8.28 -3.64
C ALA A 118 -10.18 -8.84 -4.71
N TRP A 119 -8.88 -8.91 -4.43
CA TRP A 119 -7.91 -9.55 -5.31
C TRP A 119 -8.20 -11.04 -5.47
N ALA A 120 -8.47 -11.77 -4.38
CA ALA A 120 -8.79 -13.19 -4.46
C ALA A 120 -10.03 -13.46 -5.33
N ASP A 121 -11.10 -12.69 -5.13
CA ASP A 121 -12.33 -12.84 -5.91
C ASP A 121 -12.11 -12.46 -7.38
N ALA A 122 -11.33 -11.41 -7.66
CA ALA A 122 -11.01 -11.02 -9.03
C ALA A 122 -10.16 -12.08 -9.74
N LEU A 123 -9.11 -12.60 -9.08
CA LEU A 123 -8.30 -13.69 -9.61
C LEU A 123 -9.15 -14.93 -9.92
N GLN A 124 -10.04 -15.32 -9.00
CA GLN A 124 -10.95 -16.44 -9.19
C GLN A 124 -11.95 -16.19 -10.32
N HIS A 125 -12.57 -15.01 -10.36
CA HIS A 125 -13.59 -14.65 -11.35
C HIS A 125 -13.04 -14.58 -12.77
N LEU A 126 -11.81 -14.10 -12.94
CA LEU A 126 -11.16 -13.93 -14.24
C LEU A 126 -10.37 -15.16 -14.71
N GLY A 127 -10.26 -16.19 -13.86
CA GLY A 127 -9.46 -17.38 -14.13
C GLY A 127 -7.97 -17.08 -14.23
N LEU A 128 -7.45 -16.19 -13.35
CA LEU A 128 -6.05 -15.79 -13.36
C LEU A 128 -5.19 -16.62 -12.38
N PRO A 129 -3.91 -16.87 -12.71
CA PRO A 129 -3.26 -16.53 -13.98
C PRO A 129 -3.69 -17.47 -15.12
N ARG A 130 -3.72 -16.94 -16.34
CA ARG A 130 -3.90 -17.68 -17.60
C ARG A 130 -2.53 -18.12 -18.15
N ALA A 131 -2.52 -19.00 -19.14
CA ALA A 131 -1.28 -19.53 -19.72
C ALA A 131 -0.38 -18.44 -20.33
N ASP A 132 -0.98 -17.38 -20.87
CA ASP A 132 -0.33 -16.23 -21.48
C ASP A 132 -0.10 -15.06 -20.50
N THR A 133 -0.51 -15.18 -19.23
CA THR A 133 -0.29 -14.12 -18.25
C THR A 133 1.19 -13.96 -17.93
N GLN A 134 1.73 -12.79 -18.25
CA GLN A 134 3.11 -12.41 -18.03
C GLN A 134 3.29 -11.59 -16.75
N GLU A 135 2.30 -10.78 -16.39
CA GLU A 135 2.36 -9.89 -15.23
C GLU A 135 0.98 -9.71 -14.60
N VAL A 136 0.92 -9.77 -13.27
CA VAL A 136 -0.22 -9.27 -12.50
C VAL A 136 0.28 -8.30 -11.45
N ILE A 137 -0.17 -7.05 -11.53
CA ILE A 137 0.03 -6.02 -10.51
C ILE A 137 -1.23 -5.94 -9.66
N LEU A 138 -1.06 -6.03 -8.35
CA LEU A 138 -2.08 -5.74 -7.35
C LEU A 138 -1.83 -4.32 -6.85
N ALA A 139 -2.77 -3.41 -7.06
CA ALA A 139 -2.67 -2.04 -6.60
C ALA A 139 -3.97 -1.61 -5.91
N ASN A 140 -3.91 -0.59 -5.05
CA ASN A 140 -5.11 -0.04 -4.42
C ASN A 140 -5.06 1.48 -4.27
N ASP A 141 -6.20 2.05 -3.91
CA ASP A 141 -6.37 3.50 -3.73
C ASP A 141 -5.97 4.02 -2.34
N SER A 142 -5.12 3.29 -1.60
CA SER A 142 -4.68 3.69 -0.24
C SER A 142 -3.54 4.72 -0.23
N VAL A 143 -3.13 5.20 -1.40
CA VAL A 143 -2.10 6.22 -1.61
C VAL A 143 -2.64 7.40 -2.40
N PHE A 144 -2.07 8.58 -2.19
CA PHE A 144 -2.18 9.72 -3.09
C PHE A 144 -1.11 9.62 -4.16
N GLY A 145 -1.45 10.03 -5.39
CA GLY A 145 -0.60 9.93 -6.56
C GLY A 145 -1.19 9.03 -7.66
N PRO A 146 -0.40 8.74 -8.70
CA PRO A 146 1.03 9.02 -8.80
C PRO A 146 1.31 10.54 -8.97
N LEU A 147 2.39 11.01 -8.35
CA LEU A 147 2.89 12.39 -8.40
C LEU A 147 3.94 12.60 -9.50
N LEU A 148 4.49 11.49 -10.03
CA LEU A 148 5.39 11.45 -11.17
C LEU A 148 4.85 10.43 -12.19
N PRO A 149 5.21 10.53 -13.48
CA PRO A 149 4.83 9.54 -14.48
C PRO A 149 5.18 8.12 -14.04
N LEU A 150 4.20 7.21 -14.08
CA LEU A 150 4.36 5.87 -13.53
C LEU A 150 5.29 4.99 -14.39
N GLY A 151 5.48 5.36 -15.65
CA GLY A 151 6.32 4.61 -16.59
C GLY A 151 7.73 4.35 -16.09
N ASN A 152 8.36 5.36 -15.47
CA ASN A 152 9.71 5.23 -14.90
C ASN A 152 9.76 4.24 -13.74
N VAL A 153 8.68 4.10 -12.98
CA VAL A 153 8.58 3.10 -11.90
C VAL A 153 8.37 1.71 -12.48
N LEU A 154 7.49 1.59 -13.47
CA LEU A 154 7.17 0.31 -14.11
C LEU A 154 8.34 -0.27 -14.90
N LEU A 155 9.22 0.58 -15.46
CA LEU A 155 10.44 0.15 -16.15
C LEU A 155 11.50 -0.43 -15.21
N GLN A 156 11.45 -0.11 -13.91
CA GLN A 156 12.38 -0.67 -12.93
C GLN A 156 12.00 -2.08 -12.46
N ILE A 157 10.78 -2.55 -12.76
CA ILE A 157 10.33 -3.90 -12.43
C ILE A 157 11.00 -4.87 -13.39
N ASP A 158 11.99 -5.59 -12.87
CA ASP A 158 12.84 -6.52 -13.62
C ASP A 158 12.65 -7.95 -13.08
N TYR A 159 11.93 -8.77 -13.85
CA TYR A 159 11.61 -10.14 -13.45
C TYR A 159 12.78 -11.12 -13.57
N ASP A 160 13.89 -10.71 -14.18
CA ASP A 160 15.12 -11.50 -14.16
C ASP A 160 15.83 -11.35 -12.81
N LYS A 161 15.58 -10.26 -12.06
CA LYS A 161 16.17 -10.00 -10.74
C LYS A 161 15.30 -10.47 -9.57
N ALA A 162 13.98 -10.30 -9.65
CA ALA A 162 13.08 -10.81 -8.64
C ALA A 162 11.74 -11.25 -9.24
N ASP A 163 11.11 -12.26 -8.65
CA ASP A 163 9.88 -12.85 -9.17
C ASP A 163 8.64 -12.07 -8.67
N VAL A 164 8.79 -11.36 -7.55
CA VAL A 164 7.76 -10.52 -6.92
C VAL A 164 8.35 -9.20 -6.50
N TRP A 165 7.70 -8.10 -6.89
CA TRP A 165 8.12 -6.75 -6.57
C TRP A 165 7.10 -6.02 -5.72
N GLY A 166 7.56 -5.27 -4.73
CA GLY A 166 6.80 -4.21 -4.09
C GLY A 166 7.42 -2.86 -4.41
N LEU A 167 6.68 -1.77 -4.24
CA LEU A 167 7.35 -0.45 -4.29
C LEU A 167 8.19 -0.24 -3.03
N THR A 168 7.68 -0.66 -1.88
CA THR A 168 8.38 -0.61 -0.58
C THR A 168 8.27 -1.95 0.15
N GLU A 169 9.15 -2.14 1.11
CA GLU A 169 9.19 -3.31 2.00
C GLU A 169 9.19 -2.88 3.47
N SER A 170 8.78 -3.77 4.36
CA SER A 170 8.75 -3.52 5.79
C SER A 170 9.29 -4.72 6.55
N TRP A 171 10.06 -4.41 7.59
CA TRP A 171 10.57 -5.39 8.56
C TRP A 171 9.68 -5.50 9.79
N GLN A 172 8.58 -4.74 9.85
CA GLN A 172 7.63 -4.80 10.97
C GLN A 172 6.96 -6.18 11.00
N VAL A 173 6.90 -6.78 12.19
CA VAL A 173 6.40 -8.16 12.43
C VAL A 173 7.30 -9.23 11.81
N ARG A 174 7.49 -9.19 10.49
CA ARG A 174 8.39 -10.03 9.69
C ARG A 174 8.61 -9.34 8.36
N TYR A 175 9.73 -9.61 7.68
CA TYR A 175 9.98 -9.08 6.34
C TYR A 175 8.79 -9.29 5.39
N HIS A 176 8.32 -8.24 4.72
CA HIS A 176 7.27 -8.31 3.71
C HIS A 176 7.29 -7.10 2.77
N LEU A 177 6.70 -7.27 1.59
CA LEU A 177 6.41 -6.19 0.65
C LEU A 177 5.09 -5.52 1.03
N GLN A 178 4.99 -4.20 0.95
CA GLN A 178 3.76 -3.49 1.33
C GLN A 178 2.69 -3.62 0.23
N SER A 179 1.48 -4.01 0.60
CA SER A 179 0.49 -4.50 -0.37
C SER A 179 -0.29 -3.44 -1.14
N PHE A 180 0.06 -2.15 -1.02
CA PHE A 180 -0.59 -1.12 -1.85
C PHE A 180 -0.14 -1.17 -3.31
N PHE A 181 0.97 -1.86 -3.58
CA PHE A 181 1.45 -2.21 -4.90
C PHE A 181 2.32 -3.47 -4.81
N LEU A 182 1.91 -4.55 -5.47
CA LEU A 182 2.67 -5.79 -5.61
C LEU A 182 2.62 -6.26 -7.06
N ALA A 183 3.77 -6.47 -7.70
CA ALA A 183 3.86 -7.01 -9.06
C ALA A 183 4.37 -8.45 -9.03
N PHE A 184 3.69 -9.34 -9.74
CA PHE A 184 4.02 -10.76 -9.84
C PHE A 184 4.40 -11.09 -11.28
N GLY A 185 5.62 -11.58 -11.47
CA GLY A 185 6.13 -12.01 -12.77
C GLY A 185 5.74 -13.44 -13.12
N PRO A 186 6.16 -13.93 -14.31
CA PRO A 186 5.72 -15.23 -14.82
C PRO A 186 6.09 -16.40 -13.90
N ALA A 187 7.27 -16.38 -13.28
CA ALA A 187 7.71 -17.41 -12.35
C ALA A 187 6.82 -17.47 -11.10
N ALA A 188 6.52 -16.32 -10.50
CA ALA A 188 5.64 -16.24 -9.34
C ALA A 188 4.22 -16.67 -9.65
N LEU A 189 3.67 -16.27 -10.80
CA LEU A 189 2.32 -16.65 -11.23
C LEU A 189 2.17 -18.16 -11.46
N ARG A 190 3.21 -18.82 -11.98
CA ARG A 190 3.21 -20.28 -12.18
C ARG A 190 3.42 -21.07 -10.89
N ALA A 191 4.01 -20.47 -9.86
CA ALA A 191 4.34 -21.15 -8.61
C ALA A 191 3.09 -21.69 -7.89
N ALA A 192 3.20 -22.91 -7.35
CA ALA A 192 2.14 -23.50 -6.54
C ALA A 192 1.82 -22.67 -5.29
N GLY A 193 2.82 -21.99 -4.72
CA GLY A 193 2.66 -21.08 -3.59
C GLY A 193 1.70 -19.92 -3.86
N PHE A 194 1.71 -19.36 -5.09
CA PHE A 194 0.77 -18.30 -5.49
C PHE A 194 -0.67 -18.80 -5.46
N ARG A 195 -0.94 -19.90 -6.17
CA ARG A 195 -2.29 -20.52 -6.19
C ARG A 195 -2.76 -20.91 -4.80
N ALA A 196 -1.90 -21.55 -4.01
CA ALA A 196 -2.22 -21.98 -2.66
C ALA A 196 -2.53 -20.81 -1.72
N PHE A 197 -1.79 -19.69 -1.81
CA PHE A 197 -2.05 -18.51 -1.00
C PHE A 197 -3.44 -17.92 -1.31
N TRP A 198 -3.71 -17.60 -2.57
CA TRP A 198 -4.96 -16.94 -2.98
C TRP A 198 -6.20 -17.83 -2.77
N ALA A 199 -6.10 -19.14 -3.00
CA ALA A 199 -7.18 -20.09 -2.70
C ALA A 199 -7.54 -20.17 -1.21
N ASN A 200 -6.63 -19.76 -0.33
CA ASN A 200 -6.81 -19.74 1.13
C ASN A 200 -7.13 -18.36 1.69
N VAL A 201 -7.20 -17.31 0.85
CA VAL A 201 -7.73 -16.02 1.30
C VAL A 201 -9.22 -16.19 1.63
N ARG A 202 -9.62 -15.69 2.79
CA ARG A 202 -10.99 -15.79 3.31
C ARG A 202 -11.61 -14.41 3.53
N PRO A 203 -12.90 -14.24 3.20
CA PRO A 203 -13.63 -12.98 3.38
C PRO A 203 -14.03 -12.78 4.84
N VAL A 204 -13.04 -12.43 5.66
CA VAL A 204 -13.20 -12.22 7.10
C VAL A 204 -13.49 -10.75 7.42
N PRO A 205 -14.44 -10.45 8.33
CA PRO A 205 -14.83 -9.07 8.65
C PRO A 205 -13.84 -8.32 9.55
N MET A 206 -12.78 -8.97 10.07
CA MET A 206 -11.88 -8.37 11.07
C MET A 206 -10.76 -7.54 10.42
N LYS A 207 -10.94 -6.21 10.47
CA LYS A 207 -10.22 -5.17 9.71
C LYS A 207 -8.70 -5.24 9.71
N THR A 208 -8.04 -4.98 10.84
CA THR A 208 -6.60 -4.68 10.81
C THR A 208 -5.74 -5.91 10.97
N TYR A 209 -6.18 -6.84 11.82
CA TYR A 209 -5.38 -7.99 12.20
C TYR A 209 -5.17 -8.97 11.05
N ILE A 210 -6.23 -9.25 10.31
CA ILE A 210 -6.18 -10.24 9.23
C ILE A 210 -5.60 -9.62 7.95
N VAL A 211 -5.84 -8.33 7.68
CA VAL A 211 -5.17 -7.62 6.60
C VAL A 211 -3.65 -7.65 6.81
N LYS A 212 -3.16 -7.34 8.02
CA LYS A 212 -1.73 -7.48 8.34
C LYS A 212 -1.22 -8.91 8.20
N ARG A 213 -2.05 -9.92 8.52
CA ARG A 213 -1.70 -11.33 8.30
C ARG A 213 -1.56 -11.68 6.82
N TYR A 214 -2.41 -11.14 5.95
CA TYR A 214 -2.30 -11.39 4.51
C TYR A 214 -1.17 -10.57 3.87
N GLU A 215 -0.96 -9.33 4.30
CA GLU A 215 0.14 -8.48 3.84
C GLU A 215 1.50 -9.10 4.15
N VAL A 216 1.72 -9.55 5.39
CA VAL A 216 2.92 -10.33 5.73
C VAL A 216 2.89 -11.71 5.05
N GLY A 217 1.69 -12.31 4.99
CA GLY A 217 1.50 -13.69 4.54
C GLY A 217 1.83 -13.92 3.08
N VAL A 218 1.51 -12.97 2.19
CA VAL A 218 1.73 -13.11 0.75
C VAL A 218 3.22 -13.19 0.45
N THR A 219 4.02 -12.23 0.91
CA THR A 219 5.47 -12.25 0.70
C THR A 219 6.10 -13.49 1.32
N GLN A 220 5.67 -13.87 2.54
CA GLN A 220 6.19 -15.07 3.19
C GLN A 220 5.79 -16.38 2.48
N ALA A 221 4.62 -16.43 1.83
CA ALA A 221 4.24 -17.58 1.01
C ALA A 221 5.11 -17.65 -0.25
N MET A 222 5.40 -16.51 -0.89
CA MET A 222 6.25 -16.46 -2.09
C MET A 222 7.69 -16.88 -1.77
N MET A 223 8.29 -16.34 -0.71
CA MET A 223 9.64 -16.71 -0.27
C MET A 223 9.75 -18.20 0.10
N ARG A 224 8.74 -18.76 0.80
CA ARG A 224 8.72 -20.20 1.11
C ARG A 224 8.59 -21.07 -0.15
N ALA A 225 8.03 -20.54 -1.22
CA ALA A 225 7.97 -21.20 -2.52
C ALA A 225 9.29 -21.06 -3.33
N GLY A 226 10.36 -20.50 -2.72
CA GLY A 226 11.66 -20.30 -3.36
C GLY A 226 11.72 -19.07 -4.29
N LEU A 227 10.70 -18.21 -4.26
CA LEU A 227 10.66 -17.02 -5.10
C LEU A 227 11.45 -15.87 -4.47
N ARG A 228 12.11 -15.09 -5.32
CA ARG A 228 12.82 -13.87 -4.97
C ARG A 228 11.82 -12.72 -4.84
N CYS A 229 11.88 -12.01 -3.73
CA CYS A 229 11.06 -10.82 -3.49
C CYS A 229 11.97 -9.61 -3.33
N ALA A 230 11.63 -8.49 -3.94
CA ALA A 230 12.39 -7.25 -3.87
C ALA A 230 11.49 -6.02 -3.79
N ALA A 231 12.01 -4.93 -3.24
CA ALA A 231 11.37 -3.62 -3.26
C ALA A 231 12.19 -2.63 -4.09
N LEU A 232 11.51 -1.77 -4.85
CA LEU A 232 12.18 -0.70 -5.62
C LEU A 232 12.86 0.31 -4.69
N TRP A 233 12.14 0.77 -3.66
CA TRP A 233 12.70 1.55 -2.56
C TRP A 233 12.91 0.65 -1.35
N ASN A 234 14.07 0.00 -1.32
CA ASN A 234 14.41 -0.92 -0.24
C ASN A 234 14.68 -0.20 1.09
N TYR A 235 14.42 -0.90 2.19
CA TYR A 235 14.44 -0.34 3.54
C TYR A 235 15.85 0.11 3.96
N GLU A 236 16.87 -0.64 3.56
CA GLU A 236 18.26 -0.35 3.90
C GLU A 236 18.73 0.97 3.28
N ALA A 237 18.44 1.20 2.00
CA ALA A 237 18.77 2.45 1.32
C ALA A 237 18.08 3.65 1.96
N LEU A 238 16.78 3.54 2.29
CA LEU A 238 16.02 4.63 2.92
C LEU A 238 16.53 4.97 4.31
N THR A 239 16.86 3.95 5.12
CA THR A 239 17.41 4.17 6.46
C THR A 239 18.85 4.71 6.41
N ALA A 240 19.66 4.28 5.45
CA ALA A 240 20.98 4.84 5.21
C ALA A 240 20.93 6.32 4.80
N MET A 241 19.95 6.73 3.98
CA MET A 241 19.70 8.14 3.65
C MET A 241 19.40 8.95 4.90
N ALA A 242 18.45 8.50 5.74
CA ALA A 242 18.13 9.17 7.00
C ALA A 242 19.35 9.24 7.95
N GLY A 243 20.20 8.21 7.94
CA GLY A 243 21.44 8.18 8.71
C GLY A 243 22.46 9.25 8.28
N ARG A 244 22.61 9.49 6.97
CA ARG A 244 23.51 10.51 6.40
C ARG A 244 22.99 11.92 6.65
N ASP A 245 21.72 12.19 6.37
CA ASP A 245 21.11 13.52 6.54
C ASP A 245 21.21 14.01 7.98
N ALA A 246 21.06 13.11 8.95
CA ALA A 246 21.17 13.45 10.35
C ALA A 246 22.62 13.69 10.79
N LEU A 247 23.59 13.02 10.16
CA LEU A 247 25.00 13.20 10.48
C LEU A 247 25.53 14.52 9.91
N SER A 248 25.19 14.88 8.67
CA SER A 248 25.61 16.16 8.09
C SER A 248 25.15 17.34 8.94
N ARG A 249 23.90 17.31 9.42
CA ARG A 249 23.35 18.37 10.27
C ARG A 249 23.97 18.45 11.67
N LEU A 250 24.33 17.31 12.27
CA LEU A 250 25.06 17.29 13.55
C LEU A 250 26.48 17.86 13.40
N LEU A 251 27.08 17.79 12.21
CA LEU A 251 28.40 18.35 11.92
C LEU A 251 28.33 19.83 11.51
N GLU A 252 27.17 20.30 11.05
CA GLU A 252 26.92 21.69 10.64
C GLU A 252 26.47 22.61 11.80
N GLU A 253 26.14 22.07 12.99
CA GLU A 253 25.70 22.86 14.16
C GLU A 253 26.91 23.46 14.93
N ASP A 254 27.16 24.76 14.75
CA ASP A 254 27.84 25.61 15.74
C ASP A 254 26.82 25.94 16.86
N GLU A 255 27.19 25.78 18.14
CA GLU A 255 26.29 25.83 19.32
C GLU A 255 25.57 27.19 19.56
N THR A 256 25.74 28.19 18.70
CA THR A 256 25.49 29.60 19.03
C THR A 256 24.13 30.20 18.66
N ASP A 257 23.18 29.50 18.02
CA ASP A 257 21.91 30.13 17.59
C ASP A 257 20.63 29.36 17.97
N LEU A 258 20.59 28.87 19.21
CA LEU A 258 19.43 28.15 19.78
C LEU A 258 18.16 29.02 19.93
N GLY A 259 18.26 30.35 19.74
CA GLY A 259 17.16 31.30 19.94
C GLY A 259 16.25 31.55 18.72
N LYS A 260 16.63 31.08 17.53
CA LYS A 260 15.94 31.38 16.25
C LYS A 260 15.66 30.15 15.40
N VAL A 261 15.58 28.96 16.00
CA VAL A 261 15.36 27.72 15.24
C VAL A 261 13.94 27.71 14.67
N ASP A 262 13.84 27.72 13.35
CA ASP A 262 12.57 27.51 12.62
C ASP A 262 11.84 26.28 13.19
N PRO A 263 10.57 26.41 13.64
CA PRO A 263 9.79 25.28 14.15
C PRO A 263 9.75 24.07 13.21
N LEU A 264 9.74 24.28 11.89
CA LEU A 264 9.79 23.19 10.91
C LEU A 264 11.12 22.45 10.98
N TYR A 265 12.23 23.19 11.07
CA TYR A 265 13.55 22.61 11.27
C TYR A 265 13.61 21.78 12.56
N ALA A 266 13.10 22.32 13.67
CA ALA A 266 13.07 21.60 14.95
C ALA A 266 12.25 20.29 14.86
N MET A 267 11.11 20.30 14.17
CA MET A 267 10.30 19.10 13.96
C MET A 267 10.99 18.07 13.07
N ARG A 268 11.62 18.50 11.98
CA ARG A 268 12.46 17.66 11.10
C ARG A 268 13.58 16.99 11.90
N ARG A 269 14.30 17.75 12.73
CA ARG A 269 15.36 17.24 13.61
C ARG A 269 14.82 16.20 14.59
N LYS A 270 13.69 16.47 15.22
CA LYS A 270 13.03 15.53 16.14
C LYS A 270 12.65 14.22 15.46
N GLN A 271 12.11 14.27 14.24
CA GLN A 271 11.80 13.06 13.46
C GLN A 271 13.08 12.28 13.10
N LEU A 272 14.15 12.95 12.68
CA LEU A 272 15.42 12.28 12.36
C LEU A 272 16.04 11.60 13.58
N LEU A 273 16.03 12.26 14.74
CA LEU A 273 16.49 11.65 15.99
C LEU A 273 15.65 10.44 16.37
N HIS A 274 14.32 10.51 16.18
CA HIS A 274 13.45 9.35 16.36
C HIS A 274 13.83 8.20 15.43
N ILE A 275 14.01 8.45 14.12
CA ILE A 275 14.43 7.42 13.16
C ILE A 275 15.73 6.74 13.61
N ARG A 276 16.74 7.54 14.02
CA ARG A 276 18.04 7.02 14.49
C ARG A 276 17.93 6.19 15.76
N GLU A 277 17.17 6.65 16.75
CA GLU A 277 16.93 5.91 17.99
C GLU A 277 16.35 4.53 17.67
N ARG A 278 15.33 4.50 16.80
CA ARG A 278 14.66 3.26 16.39
C ARG A 278 15.60 2.32 15.63
N MET A 279 16.46 2.86 14.76
CA MET A 279 17.51 2.10 14.08
C MET A 279 18.53 1.52 15.07
N ALA A 280 19.00 2.32 16.04
CA ALA A 280 19.94 1.88 17.08
C ALA A 280 19.35 0.78 17.97
N GLU A 281 18.07 0.90 18.32
CA GLU A 281 17.31 -0.12 19.04
C GLU A 281 16.95 -1.36 18.19
N ARG A 282 17.31 -1.36 16.90
CA ARG A 282 16.96 -2.41 15.91
C ARG A 282 15.46 -2.66 15.80
N VAL A 283 14.66 -1.60 15.90
CA VAL A 283 13.21 -1.73 15.75
C VAL A 283 12.76 -1.18 14.41
N ALA A 284 12.09 -2.04 13.65
CA ALA A 284 11.64 -1.73 12.30
C ALA A 284 10.70 -0.51 12.24
N LEU A 285 11.01 0.38 11.31
CA LEU A 285 10.20 1.51 10.88
C LEU A 285 9.23 1.07 9.78
N ASN A 286 8.13 1.79 9.63
CA ASN A 286 7.27 1.69 8.45
C ASN A 286 7.75 2.71 7.41
N PRO A 287 8.30 2.30 6.25
CA PRO A 287 8.86 3.26 5.29
C PRO A 287 7.85 4.32 4.83
N THR A 288 6.63 3.91 4.50
CA THR A 288 5.58 4.82 4.01
C THR A 288 4.99 5.76 5.06
N SER A 289 5.44 5.65 6.32
CA SER A 289 5.05 6.55 7.41
C SER A 289 6.28 7.23 7.99
N ASP A 290 7.20 6.48 8.57
CA ASP A 290 8.32 7.03 9.33
C ASP A 290 9.45 7.57 8.44
N LEU A 291 9.59 7.03 7.21
CA LEU A 291 10.60 7.41 6.21
C LEU A 291 9.95 8.09 4.99
N TRP A 292 8.76 8.67 5.15
CA TRP A 292 8.00 9.28 4.07
C TRP A 292 8.78 10.38 3.31
N ARG A 293 9.58 11.17 4.06
CA ARG A 293 10.45 12.20 3.50
C ARG A 293 11.55 11.59 2.63
N GLN A 294 12.25 10.57 3.15
CA GLN A 294 13.30 9.88 2.41
C GLN A 294 12.75 9.21 1.15
N LEU A 295 11.53 8.68 1.20
CA LEU A 295 10.85 8.17 0.01
C LEU A 295 10.68 9.26 -1.04
N LEU A 296 10.09 10.42 -0.69
CA LEU A 296 9.91 11.52 -1.64
C LEU A 296 11.24 12.04 -2.19
N LEU A 297 12.25 12.22 -1.35
CA LEU A 297 13.62 12.59 -1.76
C LEU A 297 14.25 11.56 -2.71
N ALA A 298 13.89 10.28 -2.58
CA ALA A 298 14.32 9.21 -3.46
C ALA A 298 13.44 9.07 -4.72
N GLY A 299 12.56 10.03 -5.02
CA GLY A 299 11.70 10.01 -6.20
C GLY A 299 10.50 9.06 -6.11
N PHE A 300 10.09 8.66 -4.91
CA PHE A 300 8.89 7.85 -4.71
C PHE A 300 7.63 8.64 -5.11
N PRO A 301 6.78 8.14 -6.02
CA PRO A 301 5.72 8.96 -6.62
C PRO A 301 4.41 8.97 -5.82
N PHE A 302 4.41 8.51 -4.56
CA PHE A 302 3.18 8.37 -3.78
C PHE A 302 3.34 8.91 -2.36
N ILE A 303 2.22 9.27 -1.74
CA ILE A 303 2.14 9.51 -0.29
C ILE A 303 1.02 8.65 0.29
N LYS A 304 1.26 7.99 1.42
CA LYS A 304 0.22 7.17 2.05
C LYS A 304 -0.94 8.04 2.53
N ARG A 305 -2.18 7.71 2.16
CA ARG A 305 -3.35 8.51 2.55
C ARG A 305 -3.54 8.58 4.06
N GLU A 306 -3.31 7.47 4.75
CA GLU A 306 -3.40 7.39 6.21
C GLU A 306 -2.35 8.28 6.91
N LEU A 307 -1.18 8.46 6.31
CA LEU A 307 -0.14 9.35 6.86
C LEU A 307 -0.66 10.79 6.94
N LEU A 308 -1.19 11.33 5.84
CA LEU A 308 -1.71 12.72 5.81
C LEU A 308 -3.07 12.87 6.53
N ARG A 309 -3.92 11.84 6.51
CA ARG A 309 -5.26 11.90 7.12
C ARG A 309 -5.22 11.74 8.64
N ASP A 310 -4.45 10.75 9.10
CA ASP A 310 -4.52 10.27 10.48
C ASP A 310 -3.21 10.44 11.25
N ASN A 311 -2.07 10.36 10.54
CA ASN A 311 -0.72 10.31 11.11
C ASN A 311 -0.63 9.36 12.33
N PRO A 312 -0.93 8.06 12.14
CA PRO A 312 -1.06 7.12 13.26
C PRO A 312 0.25 6.92 14.04
N SER A 313 1.39 7.03 13.36
CA SER A 313 2.73 6.94 13.97
C SER A 313 3.18 8.25 14.63
N ARG A 314 2.39 9.33 14.53
CA ARG A 314 2.74 10.66 15.08
C ARG A 314 4.09 11.17 14.55
N VAL A 315 4.31 10.98 13.25
CA VAL A 315 5.45 11.53 12.51
C VAL A 315 5.49 13.04 12.76
N GLN A 316 6.63 13.55 13.21
CA GLN A 316 6.73 14.92 13.71
C GLN A 316 6.82 15.96 12.60
N ASP A 317 7.31 15.56 11.43
CA ASP A 317 7.72 16.47 10.37
C ASP A 317 6.80 16.44 9.14
N VAL A 318 5.63 15.80 9.22
CA VAL A 318 4.72 15.65 8.06
C VAL A 318 4.08 16.97 7.60
N GLY A 319 4.12 18.02 8.42
CA GLY A 319 3.40 19.27 8.17
C GLY A 319 3.85 20.06 6.93
N ASP A 320 5.05 19.81 6.41
CA ASP A 320 5.61 20.45 5.22
C ASP A 320 5.51 19.57 3.95
N TRP A 321 4.73 18.49 3.98
CA TRP A 321 4.63 17.53 2.86
C TRP A 321 4.37 18.20 1.51
N ALA A 322 3.52 19.23 1.49
CA ALA A 322 3.11 19.91 0.26
C ALA A 322 4.25 20.74 -0.35
N GLU A 323 5.08 21.35 0.50
CA GLU A 323 6.27 22.08 0.08
C GLU A 323 7.30 21.09 -0.49
N LEU A 324 7.55 19.99 0.23
CA LEU A 324 8.49 18.96 -0.21
C LEU A 324 8.09 18.33 -1.55
N VAL A 325 6.80 18.06 -1.77
CA VAL A 325 6.28 17.57 -3.06
C VAL A 325 6.59 18.54 -4.19
N ARG A 326 6.35 19.83 -3.96
CA ARG A 326 6.60 20.87 -4.97
C ARG A 326 8.08 21.00 -5.28
N GLU A 327 8.91 21.08 -4.25
CA GLU A 327 10.35 21.32 -4.40
C GLU A 327 11.11 20.11 -4.95
N THR A 328 10.74 18.90 -4.49
CA THR A 328 11.48 17.68 -4.84
C THR A 328 10.96 17.05 -6.13
N LEU A 329 9.63 16.98 -6.28
CA LEU A 329 9.02 16.26 -7.40
C LEU A 329 8.54 17.20 -8.52
N GLY A 330 8.53 18.51 -8.29
CA GLY A 330 7.95 19.47 -9.24
C GLY A 330 6.44 19.32 -9.44
N ALA A 331 5.76 18.58 -8.56
CA ALA A 331 4.35 18.24 -8.69
C ALA A 331 3.45 19.23 -7.93
N ASP A 332 2.23 19.45 -8.43
CA ASP A 332 1.23 20.28 -7.73
C ASP A 332 0.61 19.51 -6.55
N PRO A 333 0.74 19.99 -5.29
CA PRO A 333 0.12 19.36 -4.14
C PRO A 333 -1.38 19.67 -4.00
N GLU A 334 -1.93 20.62 -4.76
CA GLU A 334 -3.30 21.10 -4.57
C GLU A 334 -4.39 20.02 -4.79
N PRO A 335 -4.27 19.08 -5.75
CA PRO A 335 -5.19 17.95 -5.86
C PRO A 335 -5.28 17.14 -4.55
N ILE A 336 -4.15 16.88 -3.88
CA ILE A 336 -4.13 16.16 -2.61
C ILE A 336 -4.77 17.01 -1.51
N ARG A 337 -4.46 18.31 -1.43
CA ARG A 337 -5.09 19.23 -0.47
C ARG A 337 -6.61 19.26 -0.62
N ARG A 338 -7.10 19.31 -1.85
CA ARG A 338 -8.55 19.30 -2.14
C ARG A 338 -9.21 18.02 -1.64
N GLU A 339 -8.56 16.87 -1.83
CA GLU A 339 -9.02 15.60 -1.28
C GLU A 339 -8.99 15.58 0.26
N LEU A 340 -7.93 16.09 0.88
CA LEU A 340 -7.82 16.17 2.35
C LEU A 340 -8.91 17.05 2.97
N ARG A 341 -9.28 18.17 2.33
CA ARG A 341 -10.41 19.02 2.78
C ARG A 341 -11.73 18.26 2.88
N LEU A 342 -11.93 17.21 2.07
CA LEU A 342 -13.12 16.37 2.09
C LEU A 342 -13.04 15.23 3.13
N MET A 343 -11.83 14.84 3.52
CA MET A 343 -11.58 13.68 4.41
C MET A 343 -11.41 14.06 5.87
N LEU A 344 -10.75 15.19 6.14
CA LEU A 344 -10.41 15.60 7.50
C LEU A 344 -11.64 16.13 8.24
N LYS A 345 -11.81 15.66 9.48
CA LYS A 345 -12.85 16.13 10.40
C LYS A 345 -12.17 16.61 11.68
N GLY A 346 -12.14 17.92 11.90
CA GLY A 346 -11.51 18.52 13.08
C GLY A 346 -9.98 18.39 13.11
N LYS A 347 -9.33 18.23 11.95
CA LYS A 347 -7.87 18.15 11.79
C LYS A 347 -7.42 19.06 10.64
N ALA A 348 -6.26 19.71 10.79
CA ALA A 348 -5.61 20.44 9.70
C ALA A 348 -4.81 19.46 8.80
N PRO A 349 -4.74 19.73 7.48
CA PRO A 349 -4.01 18.90 6.51
C PRO A 349 -2.50 19.01 6.58
#